data_AF-A0A954L6Z2-F1
#
_entry.id   AF-A0A954L6Z2-F1
#
_cell.length_a   1.000
_cell.length_b   1.000
_cell.length_c   1.000
_cell.angle_alpha   90.00
_cell.angle_beta   90.00
_cell.angle_gamma   90.00
#
_symmetry.space_group_name_H-M   'P 1'
#
loop_
_entity.id
_entity.type
_entity.pdbx_description
1 polymer ?
#
loop_
_entity_poly.entity_id
_entity_poly.type
_entity_poly.pdbx_seq_one_letter_code
_entity_poly.pdbx_strand_id
1 'polypeptide(L)'
;LQWLLSRWTSQEVLWQRLRAMTSDSPQQKLNPQILLANFEQAAQAAQAAENSAQAALSSTAAITPLETTNRQGSLRVGNLREILDQGQRNLSGIPVPSGTDQLSTEIARRWTQANRVSRLMERLDPSLFAQPEVQFVRAALLRGCEQPAEASEIYRRFFGFDEGVTPWNLAARGEIWVTARGAMSPKPVLRCQRAEVPPVLDGLLNDSCWAAASEVELTVEDSATDESDPNFVGSRTFNAANPDSLRRAPGGAAEAAIVMLSYDDKYLYLAGSVPRSPTGTTTPVKYAGRQHDTDLATFDRLRFAFDIDRDYTTWYRFDVDQRGATSEALWDDSHWNPQWFVAADAGPEHWRIEVAIPLEELTPKPPSRGDVWAAGITRVIPAEAIQGWTHPARLEPQGETFGLVQFD
;
A
#
# COMPACT_ATOMS: atom_id res chain seq x y z
N LEU A 1 -18.60 17.21 6.63
CA LEU A 1 -18.11 16.81 7.98
C LEU A 1 -17.37 15.47 7.93
N GLN A 2 -17.84 14.47 7.16
CA GLN A 2 -17.19 13.15 7.03
C GLN A 2 -15.72 13.25 6.60
N TRP A 3 -15.43 13.95 5.50
CA TRP A 3 -14.05 14.18 5.06
C TRP A 3 -13.14 14.78 6.14
N LEU A 4 -13.66 15.73 6.94
CA LEU A 4 -12.88 16.30 8.05
C LEU A 4 -12.61 15.27 9.14
N LEU A 5 -13.58 14.41 9.46
CA LEU A 5 -13.39 13.35 10.44
C LEU A 5 -12.28 12.41 9.97
N SER A 6 -12.39 11.82 8.77
CA SER A 6 -11.39 10.94 8.16
C SER A 6 -10.01 11.59 8.10
N ARG A 7 -9.94 12.85 7.67
CA ARG A 7 -8.68 13.61 7.61
C ARG A 7 -8.03 13.79 8.98
N TRP A 8 -8.79 13.93 10.06
CA TRP A 8 -8.24 14.11 11.41
C TRP A 8 -7.87 12.80 12.09
N THR A 9 -8.56 11.70 11.76
CA THR A 9 -8.37 10.37 12.36
C THR A 9 -7.28 9.55 11.68
N SER A 10 -7.19 9.59 10.34
CA SER A 10 -6.29 8.75 9.54
C SER A 10 -4.84 8.83 10.01
N GLN A 11 -4.25 7.66 10.26
CA GLN A 11 -2.83 7.52 10.56
C GLN A 11 -1.95 7.80 9.35
N GLU A 12 -2.39 7.44 8.15
CA GLU A 12 -1.67 7.67 6.90
C GLU A 12 -1.47 9.17 6.66
N VAL A 13 -2.55 9.95 6.79
CA VAL A 13 -2.55 11.42 6.63
C VAL A 13 -1.81 12.11 7.78
N LEU A 14 -1.89 11.55 8.99
CA LEU A 14 -1.09 12.02 10.12
C LEU A 14 0.40 11.85 9.86
N TRP A 15 0.81 10.67 9.43
CA TRP A 15 2.22 10.35 9.22
C TRP A 15 2.86 11.27 8.18
N GLN A 16 2.23 11.45 7.01
CA GLN A 16 2.79 12.34 5.98
C GLN A 16 2.91 13.78 6.44
N ARG A 17 1.97 14.27 7.26
CA ARG A 17 2.07 15.63 7.82
C ARG A 17 3.25 15.75 8.78
N LEU A 18 3.47 14.76 9.65
CA LEU A 18 4.58 14.77 10.59
C LEU A 18 5.93 14.69 9.89
N ARG A 19 6.02 13.89 8.82
CA ARG A 19 7.22 13.86 7.96
C ARG A 19 7.50 15.21 7.33
N ALA A 20 6.48 15.87 6.78
CA ALA A 20 6.64 17.21 6.20
C ALA A 20 7.04 18.29 7.22
N MET A 21 6.68 18.13 8.50
CA MET A 21 7.10 19.04 9.57
C MET A 21 8.54 18.80 10.06
N THR A 22 9.06 17.59 9.86
CA THR A 22 10.39 17.17 10.35
C THR A 22 11.47 17.20 9.28
N SER A 23 11.10 17.27 8.00
CA SER A 23 12.04 17.46 6.89
C SER A 23 12.42 18.94 6.72
N ASP A 24 13.61 19.32 7.21
CA ASP A 24 14.32 20.49 6.67
C ASP A 24 14.57 20.22 5.17
N SER A 25 14.01 21.07 4.29
CA SER A 25 14.04 20.85 2.85
C SER A 25 15.47 20.72 2.27
N PRO A 26 15.72 19.84 1.28
CA PRO A 26 17.05 19.67 0.71
C PRO A 26 17.48 20.87 -0.15
N GLN A 27 18.73 21.33 0.02
CA GLN A 27 19.38 22.22 -0.93
C GLN A 27 19.81 21.42 -2.16
N GLN A 28 19.32 21.80 -3.34
CA GLN A 28 19.77 21.27 -4.62
C GLN A 28 21.14 21.84 -4.96
N LYS A 29 22.11 20.99 -5.29
CA LYS A 29 23.42 21.42 -5.79
C LYS A 29 23.68 20.80 -7.16
N LEU A 30 24.13 21.62 -8.09
CA LEU A 30 24.52 21.14 -9.43
C LEU A 30 25.87 20.40 -9.34
N ASN A 31 25.93 19.18 -9.86
CA ASN A 31 27.17 18.45 -10.08
C ASN A 31 27.79 18.87 -11.43
N PRO A 32 28.90 19.63 -11.41
CA PRO A 32 29.52 20.16 -12.62
C PRO A 32 30.14 19.06 -13.51
N GLN A 33 30.45 17.88 -12.99
CA GLN A 33 31.06 16.78 -13.78
C GLN A 33 30.03 16.10 -14.68
N ILE A 34 28.82 15.84 -14.16
CA ILE A 34 27.71 15.29 -14.96
C ILE A 34 27.28 16.31 -16.03
N LEU A 35 27.29 17.59 -15.68
CA LEU A 35 26.98 18.67 -16.61
C LEU A 35 28.00 18.75 -17.76
N LEU A 36 29.30 18.59 -17.47
CA LEU A 36 30.34 18.51 -18.49
C LEU A 36 30.19 17.25 -19.36
N ALA A 37 29.95 16.09 -18.75
CA ALA A 37 29.79 14.83 -19.48
C ALA A 37 28.60 14.88 -20.46
N ASN A 38 27.46 15.44 -20.04
CA ASN A 38 26.32 15.66 -20.93
C ASN A 38 26.65 16.62 -22.08
N PHE A 39 27.42 17.67 -21.79
CA PHE A 39 27.82 18.64 -22.80
C PHE A 39 28.74 18.01 -23.85
N GLU A 40 29.70 17.18 -23.43
CA GLU A 40 30.60 16.44 -24.33
C GLU A 40 29.85 15.40 -25.17
N GLN A 41 28.91 14.67 -24.56
CA GLN A 41 28.08 13.69 -25.26
C GLN A 41 27.15 14.34 -26.29
N ALA A 42 26.56 15.50 -25.95
CA ALA A 42 25.77 16.30 -26.87
C ALA A 42 26.62 16.88 -28.01
N ALA A 43 27.85 17.30 -27.72
CA ALA A 43 28.79 17.78 -28.74
C ALA A 43 29.22 16.68 -29.71
N GLN A 44 29.45 15.45 -29.23
CA GLN A 44 29.78 14.29 -30.08
C GLN A 44 28.58 13.85 -30.93
N ALA A 45 27.38 13.81 -30.37
CA ALA A 45 26.15 13.50 -31.11
C ALA A 45 25.84 14.54 -32.19
N ALA A 46 26.12 15.82 -31.93
CA ALA A 46 25.97 16.89 -32.92
C ALA A 46 26.98 16.81 -34.07
N GLN A 47 28.21 16.31 -33.81
CA GLN A 47 29.23 16.10 -34.85
C GLN A 47 28.96 14.86 -35.71
N ALA A 48 28.26 13.85 -35.19
CA ALA A 48 27.92 12.61 -35.91
C ALA A 48 26.60 12.68 -36.70
N ALA A 49 25.79 13.72 -36.52
CA ALA A 49 24.49 13.85 -37.18
C ALA A 49 24.60 14.62 -38.50
N GLU A 50 24.23 13.98 -39.62
CA GLU A 50 24.28 14.60 -40.96
C GLU A 50 23.15 15.64 -41.20
N ASN A 51 22.10 15.66 -40.38
CA ASN A 51 21.05 16.70 -40.41
C ASN A 51 20.51 17.02 -39.00
N SER A 52 20.09 18.26 -38.80
CA SER A 52 19.70 18.84 -37.50
C SER A 52 18.49 18.18 -36.81
N ALA A 53 17.63 17.49 -37.56
CA ALA A 53 16.52 16.71 -36.98
C ALA A 53 16.99 15.39 -36.32
N GLN A 54 18.06 14.76 -36.82
CA GLN A 54 18.63 13.53 -36.23
C GLN A 54 19.47 13.83 -34.98
N ALA A 55 20.09 15.01 -34.91
CA ALA A 55 20.79 15.48 -33.70
C ALA A 55 19.83 15.67 -32.51
N ALA A 56 18.63 16.21 -32.77
CA ALA A 56 17.61 16.42 -31.73
C ALA A 56 17.09 15.09 -31.15
N LEU A 57 16.87 14.08 -32.00
CA LEU A 57 16.41 12.73 -31.61
C LEU A 57 17.46 11.90 -30.85
N SER A 58 18.76 12.22 -31.00
CA SER A 58 19.85 11.49 -30.33
C SER A 58 20.22 12.10 -28.95
N SER A 59 19.70 13.28 -28.63
CA SER A 59 20.07 14.07 -27.44
C SER A 59 19.16 13.87 -26.21
N THR A 60 18.13 13.03 -26.30
CA THR A 60 17.07 12.87 -25.28
C THR A 60 17.46 12.07 -24.04
N ALA A 61 18.72 11.67 -23.89
CA ALA A 61 19.23 10.87 -22.77
C ALA A 61 20.33 11.59 -21.97
N ALA A 62 20.12 12.86 -21.59
CA ALA A 62 21.03 13.55 -20.67
C ALA A 62 20.70 13.21 -19.21
N ILE A 63 21.69 12.71 -18.46
CA ILE A 63 21.59 12.43 -17.02
C ILE A 63 21.44 13.76 -16.29
N THR A 64 20.46 13.90 -15.40
CA THR A 64 20.23 15.20 -14.73
C THR A 64 21.44 15.59 -13.85
N PRO A 65 22.00 16.81 -13.99
CA PRO A 65 23.16 17.25 -13.21
C PRO A 65 22.78 17.77 -11.82
N LEU A 66 21.53 17.64 -11.39
CA LEU A 66 21.12 17.96 -10.03
C LEU A 66 21.50 16.81 -9.09
N GLU A 67 22.38 17.09 -8.15
CA GLU A 67 22.54 16.24 -6.97
C GLU A 67 21.69 16.81 -5.83
N THR A 68 20.71 16.00 -5.41
CA THR A 68 19.99 16.24 -4.16
C THR A 68 20.84 15.67 -3.03
N THR A 69 21.61 16.51 -2.34
CA THR A 69 22.21 16.06 -1.09
C THR A 69 21.14 16.09 -0.01
N ASN A 70 20.52 14.93 0.24
CA ASN A 70 19.82 14.71 1.50
C ASN A 70 20.86 14.85 2.60
N ARG A 71 20.73 15.91 3.43
CA ARG A 71 21.26 15.78 4.79
C ARG A 71 20.49 14.60 5.38
N GLN A 72 21.17 13.49 5.62
CA GLN A 72 20.67 12.45 6.51
C GLN A 72 20.51 13.09 7.90
N GLY A 73 19.40 13.80 8.11
CA GLY A 73 18.81 13.91 9.42
C GLY A 73 18.33 12.51 9.74
N SER A 74 19.19 11.68 10.36
CA SER A 74 18.69 10.46 10.97
C SER A 74 17.61 10.90 11.95
N LEU A 75 16.37 10.47 11.74
CA LEU A 75 15.42 10.39 12.84
C LEU A 75 16.16 9.59 13.91
N ARG A 76 16.52 10.23 15.03
CA ARG A 76 16.92 9.48 16.21
C ARG A 76 15.64 8.83 16.71
N VAL A 77 15.35 7.64 16.19
CA VAL A 77 14.30 6.70 16.63
C VAL A 77 14.70 6.14 18.01
N GLY A 78 15.02 7.03 18.94
CA GLY A 78 15.22 6.72 20.34
C GLY A 78 14.12 7.44 21.08
N ASN A 79 13.09 6.68 21.48
CA ASN A 79 12.00 7.05 22.39
C ASN A 79 10.60 7.38 21.85
N LEU A 80 10.21 7.06 20.61
CA LEU A 80 8.78 7.15 20.24
C LEU A 80 7.87 6.28 21.13
N ARG A 81 8.39 5.14 21.62
CA ARG A 81 7.70 4.23 22.54
C ARG A 81 7.48 4.85 23.91
N GLU A 82 8.51 5.49 24.47
CA GLU A 82 8.39 6.27 25.70
C GLU A 82 7.50 7.50 25.51
N ILE A 83 7.47 8.12 24.34
CA ILE A 83 6.70 9.35 24.07
C ILE A 83 5.21 9.08 23.85
N LEU A 84 4.86 7.97 23.16
CA LEU A 84 3.47 7.51 23.04
C LEU A 84 2.95 7.01 24.41
N ASP A 85 3.77 6.32 25.20
CA ASP A 85 3.42 5.88 26.57
C ASP A 85 3.45 7.04 27.61
N GLN A 86 4.29 8.07 27.45
CA GLN A 86 4.42 9.22 28.37
C GLN A 86 3.44 10.37 28.03
N GLY A 87 3.10 10.54 26.76
CA GLY A 87 2.02 11.46 26.34
C GLY A 87 0.66 11.11 26.97
N GLN A 88 0.51 9.86 27.42
CA GLN A 88 -0.65 9.37 28.17
C GLN A 88 -0.61 9.70 29.68
N ARG A 89 0.53 10.12 30.26
CA ARG A 89 0.68 10.30 31.72
C ARG A 89 0.81 11.76 32.19
N ASN A 90 1.15 12.71 31.33
CA ASN A 90 1.48 14.06 31.78
C ASN A 90 0.30 15.06 31.66
N LEU A 91 -0.62 14.98 32.62
CA LEU A 91 -1.53 16.06 33.02
C LEU A 91 -1.07 16.64 34.37
N SER A 92 0.18 17.10 34.48
CA SER A 92 0.62 18.11 35.48
C SER A 92 2.14 18.37 35.41
N GLY A 93 2.53 19.62 35.09
CA GLY A 93 3.88 20.15 35.32
C GLY A 93 4.73 20.37 34.07
N ILE A 94 5.15 21.62 33.85
CA ILE A 94 5.90 22.11 32.67
C ILE A 94 7.40 21.79 32.76
N PRO A 95 8.04 21.24 31.71
CA PRO A 95 9.24 21.91 31.13
C PRO A 95 9.52 21.70 29.61
N VAL A 96 9.92 22.82 28.95
CA VAL A 96 10.81 23.10 27.78
C VAL A 96 10.93 22.08 26.59
N PRO A 97 10.83 22.54 25.31
CA PRO A 97 10.53 21.67 24.17
C PRO A 97 11.77 21.03 23.51
N SER A 98 11.86 19.71 23.57
CA SER A 98 12.58 18.87 22.61
C SER A 98 11.59 18.32 21.57
N GLY A 99 12.03 18.02 20.33
CA GLY A 99 11.15 17.65 19.19
C GLY A 99 10.17 16.47 19.43
N THR A 100 10.35 15.74 20.52
CA THR A 100 9.48 14.71 21.07
C THR A 100 8.15 15.25 21.62
N ASP A 101 8.16 16.48 22.15
CA ASP A 101 7.00 17.15 22.77
C ASP A 101 6.04 17.72 21.72
N GLN A 102 6.57 18.13 20.56
CA GLN A 102 5.78 18.64 19.43
C GLN A 102 4.93 17.55 18.77
N LEU A 103 5.48 16.34 18.64
CA LEU A 103 4.78 15.20 18.05
C LEU A 103 3.58 14.77 18.90
N SER A 104 3.80 14.53 20.21
CA SER A 104 2.72 14.17 21.13
C SER A 104 1.65 15.25 21.19
N THR A 105 2.05 16.51 21.19
CA THR A 105 1.12 17.64 21.15
C THR A 105 0.28 17.66 19.88
N GLU A 106 0.86 17.40 18.71
CA GLU A 106 0.11 17.37 17.45
C GLU A 106 -0.84 16.15 17.39
N ILE A 107 -0.41 14.97 17.84
CA ILE A 107 -1.28 13.79 17.95
C ILE A 107 -2.47 14.08 18.88
N ALA A 108 -2.22 14.59 20.08
CA ALA A 108 -3.27 14.93 21.06
C ALA A 108 -4.23 16.01 20.53
N ARG A 109 -3.70 17.03 19.85
CA ARG A 109 -4.50 18.07 19.21
C ARG A 109 -5.43 17.47 18.16
N ARG A 110 -4.94 16.53 17.34
CA ARG A 110 -5.75 15.88 16.31
C ARG A 110 -6.86 15.03 16.89
N TRP A 111 -6.58 14.20 17.89
CA TRP A 111 -7.63 13.43 18.58
C TRP A 111 -8.69 14.34 19.18
N THR A 112 -8.28 15.48 19.74
CA THR A 112 -9.22 16.50 20.24
C THR A 112 -10.10 17.05 19.12
N GLN A 113 -9.53 17.39 17.95
CA GLN A 113 -10.31 17.87 16.80
C GLN A 113 -11.24 16.79 16.23
N ALA A 114 -10.74 15.55 16.06
CA ALA A 114 -11.52 14.44 15.55
C ALA A 114 -12.74 14.15 16.45
N ASN A 115 -12.55 14.10 17.77
CA ASN A 115 -13.63 13.95 18.74
C ASN A 115 -14.64 15.10 18.67
N ARG A 116 -14.17 16.34 18.50
CA ARG A 116 -15.04 17.50 18.33
C ARG A 116 -15.89 17.40 17.05
N VAL A 117 -15.28 17.02 15.93
CA VAL A 117 -15.98 16.83 14.64
C VAL A 117 -16.98 15.68 14.74
N SER A 118 -16.60 14.57 15.36
CA SER A 118 -17.49 13.42 15.59
C SER A 118 -18.73 13.81 16.40
N ARG A 119 -18.58 14.49 17.54
CA ARG A 119 -19.71 14.98 18.36
C ARG A 119 -20.54 16.08 17.69
N LEU A 120 -19.95 16.86 16.79
CA LEU A 120 -20.71 17.83 15.99
C LEU A 120 -21.56 17.12 14.95
N MET A 121 -20.99 16.13 14.27
CA MET A 121 -21.71 15.33 13.27
C MET A 121 -22.88 14.57 13.89
N GLU A 122 -22.68 13.91 15.02
CA GLU A 122 -23.74 13.22 15.77
C GLU A 122 -24.93 14.14 16.09
N ARG A 123 -24.67 15.42 16.41
CA ARG A 123 -25.72 16.39 16.73
C ARG A 123 -26.39 17.03 15.52
N LEU A 124 -25.62 17.31 14.47
CA LEU A 124 -26.11 18.05 13.31
C LEU A 124 -26.76 17.15 12.26
N ASP A 125 -26.23 15.94 12.09
CA ASP A 125 -26.72 14.97 11.12
C ASP A 125 -26.57 13.55 11.68
N PRO A 126 -27.54 13.10 12.51
CA PRO A 126 -27.54 11.76 13.08
C PRO A 126 -27.60 10.66 12.01
N SER A 127 -28.21 10.94 10.85
CA SER A 127 -28.33 9.97 9.76
C SER A 127 -26.99 9.69 9.08
N LEU A 128 -26.23 10.75 8.76
CA LEU A 128 -24.86 10.62 8.27
C LEU A 128 -23.96 9.98 9.32
N PHE A 129 -24.12 10.39 10.59
CA PHE A 129 -23.32 9.81 11.68
C PHE A 129 -23.51 8.30 11.79
N ALA A 130 -24.71 7.78 11.57
CA ALA A 130 -25.02 6.36 11.66
C ALA A 130 -24.44 5.50 10.50
N GLN A 131 -23.93 6.12 9.43
CA GLN A 131 -23.36 5.38 8.29
C GLN A 131 -22.09 4.61 8.67
N PRO A 132 -21.87 3.41 8.11
CA PRO A 132 -20.72 2.57 8.45
C PRO A 132 -19.39 3.25 8.14
N GLU A 133 -19.27 3.97 7.02
CA GLU A 133 -18.08 4.74 6.63
C GLU A 133 -17.66 5.72 7.73
N VAL A 134 -18.62 6.34 8.41
CA VAL A 134 -18.36 7.27 9.52
C VAL A 134 -18.06 6.52 10.82
N GLN A 135 -18.81 5.45 11.08
CA GLN A 135 -18.69 4.69 12.33
C GLN A 135 -17.37 3.91 12.40
N PHE A 136 -16.84 3.40 11.30
CA PHE A 136 -15.56 2.70 11.27
C PHE A 136 -14.39 3.66 11.47
N VAL A 137 -14.45 4.87 10.88
CA VAL A 137 -13.50 5.95 11.18
C VAL A 137 -13.54 6.35 12.65
N ARG A 138 -14.74 6.43 13.24
CA ARG A 138 -14.89 6.64 14.69
C ARG A 138 -14.31 5.48 15.50
N ALA A 139 -14.48 4.24 15.06
CA ALA A 139 -13.89 3.08 15.73
C ALA A 139 -12.35 3.13 15.71
N ALA A 140 -11.75 3.56 14.59
CA ALA A 140 -10.31 3.79 14.48
C ALA A 140 -9.82 4.86 15.45
N LEU A 141 -10.55 5.98 15.55
CA LEU A 141 -10.29 7.02 16.54
C LEU A 141 -10.33 6.48 17.98
N LEU A 142 -11.37 5.70 18.32
CA LEU A 142 -11.52 5.12 19.66
C LEU A 142 -10.41 4.12 19.99
N ARG A 143 -9.95 3.32 19.01
CA ARG A 143 -8.76 2.47 19.20
C ARG A 143 -7.53 3.30 19.50
N GLY A 144 -7.32 4.40 18.78
CA GLY A 144 -6.21 5.33 19.02
C GLY A 144 -6.28 6.04 20.37
N CYS A 145 -7.49 6.29 20.89
CA CYS A 145 -7.73 6.91 22.20
C CYS A 145 -7.80 5.90 23.36
N GLU A 146 -7.29 4.68 23.18
CA GLU A 146 -7.31 3.60 24.19
C GLU A 146 -8.70 3.18 24.69
N GLN A 147 -9.71 3.28 23.81
CA GLN A 147 -11.08 2.84 24.08
C GLN A 147 -11.49 1.67 23.17
N PRO A 148 -10.75 0.53 23.18
CA PRO A 148 -11.02 -0.59 22.27
C PRO A 148 -12.37 -1.27 22.55
N ALA A 149 -12.87 -1.21 23.79
CA ALA A 149 -14.18 -1.76 24.14
C ALA A 149 -15.32 -0.99 23.44
N GLU A 150 -15.20 0.34 23.35
CA GLU A 150 -16.18 1.18 22.65
C GLU A 150 -16.11 1.00 21.14
N ALA A 151 -14.89 0.87 20.59
CA ALA A 151 -14.70 0.50 19.19
C ALA A 151 -15.33 -0.87 18.87
N SER A 152 -15.17 -1.85 19.76
CA SER A 152 -15.77 -3.19 19.60
C SER A 152 -17.29 -3.14 19.57
N GLU A 153 -17.91 -2.25 20.35
CA GLU A 153 -19.37 -2.08 20.34
C GLU A 153 -19.87 -1.52 19.01
N ILE A 154 -19.09 -0.66 18.35
CA ILE A 154 -19.41 -0.23 16.97
C ILE A 154 -19.47 -1.44 16.05
N TYR A 155 -18.44 -2.29 16.08
CA TYR A 155 -18.38 -3.47 15.21
C TYR A 155 -19.52 -4.46 15.48
N ARG A 156 -19.92 -4.66 16.74
CA ARG A 156 -21.05 -5.53 17.07
C ARG A 156 -22.36 -5.05 16.43
N ARG A 157 -22.59 -3.73 16.37
CA ARG A 157 -23.78 -3.16 15.70
C ARG A 157 -23.80 -3.45 14.20
N PHE A 158 -22.63 -3.54 13.58
CA PHE A 158 -22.47 -3.87 12.16
C PHE A 158 -22.18 -5.35 11.90
N PHE A 159 -22.25 -6.24 12.92
CA PHE A 159 -21.89 -7.65 12.74
C PHE A 159 -22.77 -8.36 11.70
N GLY A 160 -24.07 -8.01 11.66
CA GLY A 160 -25.11 -8.58 10.78
C GLY A 160 -25.24 -10.09 10.94
N PHE A 161 -26.38 -10.62 11.38
CA PHE A 161 -26.55 -12.08 11.55
C PHE A 161 -27.35 -12.77 10.42
N ASP A 162 -28.01 -12.01 9.53
CA ASP A 162 -29.04 -12.50 8.59
C ASP A 162 -28.61 -12.54 7.11
N GLU A 163 -29.47 -13.12 6.25
CA GLU A 163 -29.33 -13.23 4.78
C GLU A 163 -29.22 -11.84 4.12
N GLY A 164 -28.11 -11.59 3.42
CA GLY A 164 -27.76 -10.28 2.86
C GLY A 164 -26.50 -9.66 3.49
N VAL A 165 -25.44 -10.47 3.64
CA VAL A 165 -24.16 -10.02 4.20
C VAL A 165 -23.58 -8.91 3.32
N THR A 166 -23.57 -7.68 3.84
CA THR A 166 -22.93 -6.55 3.15
C THR A 166 -21.41 -6.58 3.36
N PRO A 167 -20.61 -5.94 2.48
CA PRO A 167 -19.17 -5.80 2.70
C PRO A 167 -18.82 -5.16 4.06
N TRP A 168 -19.62 -4.19 4.52
CA TRP A 168 -19.45 -3.60 5.85
C TRP A 168 -19.71 -4.59 7.00
N ASN A 169 -20.62 -5.56 6.82
CA ASN A 169 -20.77 -6.65 7.79
C ASN A 169 -19.52 -7.53 7.84
N LEU A 170 -18.93 -7.86 6.69
CA LEU A 170 -17.67 -8.61 6.64
C LEU A 170 -16.51 -7.84 7.29
N ALA A 171 -16.41 -6.52 7.05
CA ALA A 171 -15.42 -5.66 7.70
C ALA A 171 -15.59 -5.67 9.22
N ALA A 172 -16.82 -5.54 9.74
CA ALA A 172 -17.09 -5.59 11.18
C ALA A 172 -16.70 -6.94 11.80
N ARG A 173 -17.08 -8.04 11.15
CA ARG A 173 -16.71 -9.40 11.57
C ARG A 173 -15.19 -9.58 11.55
N GLY A 174 -14.50 -9.02 10.56
CA GLY A 174 -13.04 -9.01 10.46
C GLY A 174 -12.37 -8.29 11.65
N GLU A 175 -12.84 -7.11 12.03
CA GLU A 175 -12.29 -6.38 13.19
C GLU A 175 -12.50 -7.12 14.52
N ILE A 176 -13.65 -7.77 14.68
CA ILE A 176 -13.90 -8.64 15.84
C ILE A 176 -12.96 -9.85 15.83
N TRP A 177 -12.73 -10.45 14.65
CA TRP A 177 -11.78 -11.55 14.50
C TRP A 177 -10.34 -11.12 14.84
N VAL A 178 -9.90 -9.93 14.41
CA VAL A 178 -8.56 -9.40 14.76
C VAL A 178 -8.38 -9.27 16.28
N THR A 179 -9.44 -8.93 17.00
CA THR A 179 -9.41 -8.74 18.47
C THR A 179 -9.50 -10.06 19.24
N ALA A 180 -10.41 -10.96 18.85
CA ALA A 180 -10.71 -12.20 19.58
C ALA A 180 -9.98 -13.45 19.06
N ARG A 181 -9.38 -13.38 17.86
CA ARG A 181 -8.63 -14.45 17.18
C ARG A 181 -9.33 -15.81 17.22
N GLY A 182 -10.57 -15.84 16.72
CA GLY A 182 -11.35 -17.06 16.54
C GLY A 182 -10.79 -17.98 15.44
N ALA A 183 -11.37 -19.18 15.30
CA ALA A 183 -10.79 -20.25 14.48
C ALA A 183 -10.67 -19.92 12.98
N MET A 184 -11.65 -19.22 12.38
CA MET A 184 -11.62 -18.87 10.95
C MET A 184 -11.94 -17.40 10.76
N SER A 185 -11.16 -16.73 9.90
CA SER A 185 -11.39 -15.33 9.56
C SER A 185 -12.54 -15.20 8.57
N PRO A 186 -13.48 -14.26 8.79
CA PRO A 186 -14.57 -13.97 7.85
C PRO A 186 -14.10 -13.19 6.61
N LYS A 187 -12.88 -12.63 6.65
CA LYS A 187 -12.23 -11.98 5.51
C LYS A 187 -11.00 -12.79 5.09
N PRO A 188 -10.63 -12.81 3.79
CA PRO A 188 -9.35 -13.36 3.37
C PRO A 188 -8.19 -12.75 4.16
N VAL A 189 -7.28 -13.60 4.63
CA VAL A 189 -6.09 -13.19 5.39
C VAL A 189 -4.86 -13.60 4.62
N LEU A 190 -4.01 -12.63 4.29
CA LEU A 190 -2.70 -12.84 3.71
C LEU A 190 -1.66 -12.73 4.82
N ARG A 191 -0.85 -13.77 5.00
CA ARG A 191 0.30 -13.72 5.90
C ARG A 191 1.47 -13.07 5.16
N CYS A 192 1.87 -11.89 5.62
CA CYS A 192 3.08 -11.22 5.17
C CYS A 192 4.24 -11.78 5.98
N GLN A 193 5.05 -12.63 5.35
CA GLN A 193 6.17 -13.28 6.03
C GLN A 193 7.38 -12.36 6.10
N ARG A 194 8.11 -12.40 7.22
CA ARG A 194 9.32 -11.61 7.39
C ARG A 194 10.46 -12.25 6.61
N ALA A 195 11.05 -11.48 5.71
CA ALA A 195 12.25 -11.87 4.99
C ALA A 195 13.46 -11.86 5.94
N GLU A 196 14.23 -12.94 5.95
CA GLU A 196 15.55 -12.98 6.60
C GLU A 196 16.59 -12.24 5.75
N VAL A 197 16.47 -12.36 4.43
CA VAL A 197 17.32 -11.72 3.43
C VAL A 197 16.42 -10.94 2.47
N PRO A 198 16.66 -9.64 2.26
CA PRO A 198 15.94 -8.83 1.26
C PRO A 198 16.00 -9.47 -0.14
N PRO A 199 14.89 -9.48 -0.90
CA PRO A 199 14.93 -9.89 -2.30
C PRO A 199 15.79 -8.95 -3.14
N VAL A 200 16.36 -9.50 -4.22
CA VAL A 200 17.02 -8.70 -5.24
C VAL A 200 15.96 -8.29 -6.24
N LEU A 201 15.71 -6.98 -6.37
CA LEU A 201 14.72 -6.48 -7.33
C LEU A 201 15.23 -6.63 -8.77
N ASP A 202 14.90 -7.75 -9.42
CA ASP A 202 15.29 -8.09 -10.79
C ASP A 202 14.15 -8.62 -11.67
N GLY A 203 12.97 -8.90 -11.08
CA GLY A 203 11.78 -9.40 -11.77
C GLY A 203 11.74 -10.92 -11.97
N LEU A 204 12.67 -11.68 -11.40
CA LEU A 204 12.76 -13.14 -11.59
C LEU A 204 11.99 -13.95 -10.54
N LEU A 205 11.67 -13.37 -9.38
CA LEU A 205 10.91 -14.01 -8.29
C LEU A 205 11.55 -15.30 -7.75
N ASN A 206 12.88 -15.42 -7.80
CA ASN A 206 13.61 -16.62 -7.39
C ASN A 206 14.26 -16.52 -5.99
N ASP A 207 14.11 -15.37 -5.31
CA ASP A 207 14.62 -15.17 -3.96
C ASP A 207 13.91 -16.05 -2.91
N SER A 208 14.63 -16.34 -1.82
CA SER A 208 14.14 -17.22 -0.75
C SER A 208 12.87 -16.70 -0.06
N CYS A 209 12.68 -15.38 0.01
CA CYS A 209 11.46 -14.82 0.61
C CYS A 209 10.21 -15.14 -0.24
N TRP A 210 10.33 -15.21 -1.57
CA TRP A 210 9.20 -15.53 -2.45
C TRP A 210 8.84 -17.01 -2.41
N ALA A 211 9.82 -17.90 -2.29
CA ALA A 211 9.57 -19.32 -2.11
C ALA A 211 8.81 -19.65 -0.81
N ALA A 212 8.95 -18.81 0.23
CA ALA A 212 8.27 -18.97 1.51
C ALA A 212 6.93 -18.19 1.57
N ALA A 213 6.81 -17.11 0.79
CA ALA A 213 5.67 -16.21 0.79
C ALA A 213 4.36 -16.93 0.43
N SER A 214 3.25 -16.39 0.94
CA SER A 214 1.93 -16.88 0.58
C SER A 214 1.50 -16.30 -0.76
N GLU A 215 1.14 -17.16 -1.71
CA GLU A 215 0.64 -16.78 -3.02
C GLU A 215 -0.84 -16.41 -2.96
N VAL A 216 -1.17 -15.26 -3.55
CA VAL A 216 -2.53 -14.77 -3.74
C VAL A 216 -2.88 -14.82 -5.22
N GLU A 217 -3.93 -15.56 -5.57
CA GLU A 217 -4.48 -15.58 -6.92
C GLU A 217 -5.52 -14.46 -7.06
N LEU A 218 -5.42 -13.68 -8.14
CA LEU A 218 -6.42 -12.65 -8.49
C LEU A 218 -7.46 -13.24 -9.43
N THR A 219 -8.72 -13.22 -9.02
CA THR A 219 -9.84 -13.85 -9.74
C THR A 219 -10.87 -12.81 -10.18
N VAL A 220 -11.72 -13.16 -11.16
CA VAL A 220 -12.93 -12.39 -11.48
C VAL A 220 -14.07 -12.79 -10.53
N GLU A 221 -15.02 -11.88 -10.29
CA GLU A 221 -16.12 -12.08 -9.34
C GLU A 221 -16.92 -13.38 -9.58
N ASP A 222 -17.23 -13.69 -10.84
CA ASP A 222 -17.99 -14.90 -11.22
C ASP A 222 -17.27 -16.22 -10.89
N SER A 223 -15.93 -16.20 -10.76
CA SER A 223 -15.11 -17.38 -10.43
C SER A 223 -14.83 -17.52 -8.92
N ALA A 224 -15.20 -16.53 -8.12
CA ALA A 224 -15.00 -16.55 -6.66
C ALA A 224 -16.10 -17.32 -5.89
N THR A 225 -17.12 -17.82 -6.60
CA THR A 225 -18.32 -18.46 -6.04
C THR A 225 -18.24 -19.99 -5.93
N ASP A 226 -17.05 -20.58 -6.13
CA ASP A 226 -16.86 -22.02 -5.90
C ASP A 226 -16.75 -22.28 -4.38
N GLU A 227 -17.90 -22.24 -3.69
CA GLU A 227 -18.11 -22.43 -2.24
C GLU A 227 -17.72 -23.83 -1.72
N SER A 228 -17.09 -24.66 -2.54
CA SER A 228 -16.85 -26.08 -2.26
C SER A 228 -15.57 -26.37 -1.46
N ASP A 229 -14.71 -25.38 -1.20
CA ASP A 229 -13.53 -25.54 -0.36
C ASP A 229 -13.70 -24.86 1.02
N PRO A 230 -13.99 -25.63 2.10
CA PRO A 230 -14.09 -25.09 3.45
C PRO A 230 -12.75 -24.57 4.02
N ASN A 231 -11.64 -24.74 3.28
CA ASN A 231 -10.33 -24.14 3.57
C ASN A 231 -10.00 -22.92 2.70
N PHE A 232 -10.97 -22.34 1.96
CA PHE A 232 -10.76 -21.13 1.15
C PHE A 232 -10.48 -19.90 2.03
N VAL A 233 -9.27 -19.83 2.54
CA VAL A 233 -8.55 -18.60 2.86
C VAL A 233 -7.77 -18.32 1.59
N GLY A 234 -8.05 -17.20 0.90
CA GLY A 234 -7.49 -16.82 -0.41
C GLY A 234 -5.97 -16.59 -0.47
N SER A 235 -5.19 -17.39 0.27
CA SER A 235 -3.76 -17.56 0.18
C SER A 235 -3.45 -19.06 0.29
N ARG A 236 -2.93 -19.69 -0.76
CA ARG A 236 -2.54 -21.10 -0.68
C ARG A 236 -1.27 -21.20 0.17
N THR A 237 -1.34 -21.75 1.39
CA THR A 237 -0.14 -22.09 2.15
C THR A 237 0.51 -23.34 1.57
N PHE A 238 1.79 -23.24 1.22
CA PHE A 238 2.64 -24.35 0.78
C PHE A 238 2.62 -25.48 1.82
N ASN A 239 2.26 -26.71 1.42
CA ASN A 239 2.40 -27.89 2.26
C ASN A 239 3.59 -28.72 1.76
N ALA A 240 4.73 -28.61 2.45
CA ALA A 240 5.97 -29.33 2.11
C ALA A 240 5.85 -30.88 2.15
N ALA A 241 4.72 -31.42 2.61
CA ALA A 241 4.47 -32.86 2.66
C ALA A 241 3.88 -33.45 1.36
N ASN A 242 3.51 -32.63 0.37
CA ASN A 242 2.95 -33.14 -0.89
C ASN A 242 3.53 -32.39 -2.11
N PRO A 243 4.59 -32.92 -2.76
CA PRO A 243 5.22 -32.28 -3.91
C PRO A 243 4.34 -32.24 -5.19
N ASP A 244 3.16 -32.87 -5.17
CA ASP A 244 2.26 -32.98 -6.34
C ASP A 244 1.11 -31.95 -6.35
N SER A 245 1.00 -31.06 -5.33
CA SER A 245 0.03 -29.95 -5.33
C SER A 245 0.37 -28.83 -6.33
N LEU A 246 1.47 -28.97 -7.07
CA LEU A 246 1.90 -28.08 -8.15
C LEU A 246 1.42 -28.52 -9.53
N ARG A 247 0.72 -29.66 -9.65
CA ARG A 247 0.15 -30.09 -10.94
C ARG A 247 -1.31 -29.67 -11.07
N ARG A 248 -1.51 -28.55 -11.76
CA ARG A 248 -2.76 -28.28 -12.46
C ARG A 248 -3.13 -29.51 -13.29
N ALA A 249 -4.38 -29.96 -13.20
CA ALA A 249 -4.91 -30.94 -14.15
C ALA A 249 -4.67 -30.40 -15.58
N PRO A 250 -4.14 -31.21 -16.52
CA PRO A 250 -3.95 -30.75 -17.89
C PRO A 250 -5.34 -30.56 -18.53
N GLY A 251 -5.78 -29.30 -18.65
CA GLY A 251 -7.06 -28.97 -19.27
C GLY A 251 -7.58 -27.55 -18.98
N GLY A 252 -7.12 -26.56 -19.74
CA GLY A 252 -8.02 -25.57 -20.36
C GLY A 252 -8.53 -24.34 -19.61
N ALA A 253 -7.96 -23.94 -18.47
CA ALA A 253 -8.22 -22.60 -17.92
C ALA A 253 -6.99 -21.68 -18.13
N ALA A 254 -7.21 -20.38 -18.34
CA ALA A 254 -6.12 -19.41 -18.40
C ALA A 254 -5.32 -19.43 -17.08
N GLU A 255 -4.02 -19.18 -17.14
CA GLU A 255 -3.18 -19.01 -15.94
C GLU A 255 -3.69 -17.78 -15.15
N ALA A 256 -3.65 -17.83 -13.81
CA ALA A 256 -4.14 -16.74 -12.96
C ALA A 256 -3.00 -15.76 -12.65
N ALA A 257 -3.32 -14.49 -12.40
CA ALA A 257 -2.32 -13.55 -11.87
C ALA A 257 -2.03 -13.88 -10.40
N ILE A 258 -0.75 -14.00 -10.07
CA ILE A 258 -0.27 -14.32 -8.72
C ILE A 258 0.42 -13.10 -8.13
N VAL A 259 0.14 -12.82 -6.86
CA VAL A 259 0.76 -11.75 -6.07
C VAL A 259 1.26 -12.31 -4.75
N MET A 260 2.40 -11.81 -4.27
CA MET A 260 3.01 -12.19 -3.00
C MET A 260 3.47 -10.95 -2.22
N LEU A 261 3.41 -11.03 -0.89
CA LEU A 261 3.89 -9.99 0.02
C LEU A 261 4.92 -10.58 0.99
N SER A 262 5.95 -9.80 1.30
CA SER A 262 6.93 -10.07 2.35
C SER A 262 7.38 -8.73 2.97
N TYR A 263 8.09 -8.75 4.10
CA TYR A 263 8.59 -7.51 4.71
C TYR A 263 9.87 -7.76 5.52
N ASP A 264 10.62 -6.71 5.82
CA ASP A 264 11.68 -6.74 6.83
C ASP A 264 11.57 -5.51 7.75
N ASP A 265 12.65 -5.14 8.45
CA ASP A 265 12.63 -3.97 9.34
C ASP A 265 12.61 -2.63 8.58
N LYS A 266 12.81 -2.64 7.26
CA LYS A 266 12.99 -1.44 6.43
C LYS A 266 11.99 -1.33 5.30
N TYR A 267 11.54 -2.43 4.72
CA TYR A 267 10.74 -2.45 3.50
C TYR A 267 9.54 -3.39 3.62
N LEU A 268 8.45 -2.99 2.99
CA LEU A 268 7.41 -3.89 2.52
C LEU A 268 7.75 -4.28 1.07
N TYR A 269 7.81 -5.58 0.82
CA TYR A 269 8.10 -6.15 -0.49
C TYR A 269 6.82 -6.69 -1.15
N LEU A 270 6.64 -6.37 -2.43
CA LEU A 270 5.54 -6.89 -3.25
C LEU A 270 6.12 -7.60 -4.46
N ALA A 271 5.52 -8.71 -4.86
CA ALA A 271 5.85 -9.41 -6.09
C ALA A 271 4.57 -9.74 -6.86
N GLY A 272 4.66 -9.77 -8.19
CA GLY A 272 3.56 -10.15 -9.06
C GLY A 272 4.06 -10.92 -10.28
N SER A 273 3.36 -11.99 -10.64
CA SER A 273 3.51 -12.69 -11.92
C SER A 273 2.15 -12.72 -12.60
N VAL A 274 2.07 -12.05 -13.75
CA VAL A 274 0.80 -11.73 -14.39
C VAL A 274 0.78 -12.27 -15.81
N PRO A 275 -0.14 -13.19 -16.14
CA PRO A 275 -0.29 -13.69 -17.50
C PRO A 275 -0.83 -12.58 -18.39
N ARG A 276 -0.24 -12.38 -19.56
CA ARG A 276 -0.69 -11.35 -20.50
C ARG A 276 -2.11 -11.67 -20.99
N SER A 277 -2.94 -10.63 -21.10
CA SER A 277 -4.20 -10.77 -21.83
C SER A 277 -3.89 -11.11 -23.30
N PRO A 278 -4.64 -12.04 -23.93
CA PRO A 278 -4.52 -12.32 -25.36
C PRO A 278 -4.73 -11.09 -26.26
N THR A 279 -5.47 -10.09 -25.77
CA THR A 279 -5.75 -8.84 -26.50
C THR A 279 -4.83 -7.68 -26.07
N GLY A 280 -3.99 -7.90 -25.06
CA GLY A 280 -3.13 -6.90 -24.46
C GLY A 280 -1.95 -6.50 -25.36
N THR A 281 -1.51 -5.25 -25.23
CA THR A 281 -0.35 -4.75 -25.97
C THR A 281 0.95 -5.28 -25.37
N THR A 282 1.87 -5.78 -26.19
CA THR A 282 3.23 -6.17 -25.78
C THR A 282 4.16 -4.95 -25.82
N THR A 283 4.00 -4.05 -24.86
CA THR A 283 4.92 -2.91 -24.71
C THR A 283 6.14 -3.34 -23.89
N PRO A 284 7.37 -3.01 -24.31
CA PRO A 284 8.57 -3.34 -23.55
C PRO A 284 8.62 -2.61 -22.21
N VAL A 285 9.30 -3.23 -21.24
CA VAL A 285 9.55 -2.64 -19.91
C VAL A 285 10.40 -1.39 -20.03
N LYS A 286 10.08 -0.38 -19.20
CA LYS A 286 10.92 0.79 -18.97
C LYS A 286 11.85 0.51 -17.79
N TYR A 287 13.15 0.43 -18.06
CA TYR A 287 14.18 0.21 -17.03
C TYR A 287 14.71 1.50 -16.40
N ALA A 288 14.62 2.64 -17.09
CA ALA A 288 15.13 3.93 -16.62
C ALA A 288 14.14 5.07 -16.89
N GLY A 289 14.30 6.18 -16.15
CA GLY A 289 13.51 7.40 -16.35
C GLY A 289 12.04 7.27 -15.97
N ARG A 290 11.70 6.37 -15.05
CA ARG A 290 10.34 6.29 -14.49
C ARG A 290 10.04 7.57 -13.72
N GLN A 291 8.80 8.01 -13.83
CA GLN A 291 8.28 9.18 -13.13
C GLN A 291 7.06 8.72 -12.33
N HIS A 292 6.84 9.36 -11.19
CA HIS A 292 5.59 9.28 -10.47
C HIS A 292 4.42 9.74 -11.34
N ASP A 293 3.22 9.31 -10.99
CA ASP A 293 1.97 9.78 -11.59
C ASP A 293 1.89 9.57 -13.12
N THR A 294 2.52 8.50 -13.62
CA THR A 294 2.44 8.16 -15.05
C THR A 294 1.01 7.73 -15.40
N ASP A 295 0.52 8.10 -16.58
CA ASP A 295 -0.77 7.58 -17.07
C ASP A 295 -0.69 6.08 -17.38
N LEU A 296 -1.47 5.30 -16.61
CA LEU A 296 -1.56 3.84 -16.70
C LEU A 296 -2.91 3.37 -17.27
N ALA A 297 -3.82 4.28 -17.63
CA ALA A 297 -5.23 3.95 -17.89
C ALA A 297 -5.42 2.88 -18.98
N THR A 298 -4.57 2.93 -20.02
CA THR A 298 -4.61 2.02 -21.18
C THR A 298 -3.74 0.78 -21.04
N PHE A 299 -3.14 0.55 -19.86
CA PHE A 299 -2.22 -0.57 -19.63
C PHE A 299 -2.75 -1.52 -18.55
N ASP A 300 -2.50 -2.81 -18.78
CA ASP A 300 -2.67 -3.86 -17.77
C ASP A 300 -1.80 -3.55 -16.57
N ARG A 301 -2.41 -3.52 -15.38
CA ARG A 301 -1.77 -3.01 -14.16
C ARG A 301 -2.23 -3.71 -12.91
N LEU A 302 -1.32 -3.81 -11.96
CA LEU A 302 -1.60 -4.18 -10.57
C LEU A 302 -1.74 -2.93 -9.73
N ARG A 303 -2.72 -2.96 -8.81
CA ARG A 303 -3.02 -1.94 -7.83
C ARG A 303 -3.00 -2.56 -6.44
N PHE A 304 -2.24 -1.95 -5.55
CA PHE A 304 -2.11 -2.31 -4.15
C PHE A 304 -2.64 -1.16 -3.31
N ALA A 305 -3.60 -1.43 -2.44
CA ALA A 305 -4.14 -0.49 -1.47
C ALA A 305 -3.82 -0.96 -0.06
N PHE A 306 -3.26 -0.09 0.78
CA PHE A 306 -2.89 -0.40 2.17
C PHE A 306 -3.49 0.63 3.13
N ASP A 307 -4.41 0.15 3.96
CA ASP A 307 -4.99 0.86 5.09
C ASP A 307 -4.32 0.33 6.37
N ILE A 308 -3.51 1.18 7.01
CA ILE A 308 -2.62 0.78 8.11
C ILE A 308 -3.31 0.86 9.47
N ASP A 309 -4.42 1.60 9.59
CA ASP A 309 -5.14 1.77 10.86
C ASP A 309 -6.53 1.11 10.87
N ARG A 310 -6.98 0.58 9.73
CA ARG A 310 -8.24 -0.10 9.49
C ARG A 310 -9.44 0.80 9.77
N ASP A 311 -9.38 2.02 9.25
CA ASP A 311 -10.52 2.94 9.18
C ASP A 311 -11.40 2.72 7.94
N TYR A 312 -10.92 1.92 6.98
CA TYR A 312 -11.55 1.51 5.73
C TYR A 312 -11.99 2.69 4.83
N THR A 313 -11.44 3.87 5.06
CA THR A 313 -11.78 5.11 4.36
C THR A 313 -10.56 5.80 3.78
N THR A 314 -9.41 5.66 4.41
CA THR A 314 -8.14 6.19 3.96
C THR A 314 -7.13 5.07 3.76
N TRP A 315 -6.28 5.18 2.75
CA TRP A 315 -5.26 4.18 2.43
C TRP A 315 -4.19 4.78 1.52
N TYR A 316 -3.03 4.14 1.51
CA TYR A 316 -2.03 4.30 0.46
C TYR A 316 -2.41 3.47 -0.77
N ARG A 317 -2.16 4.01 -1.97
CA ARG A 317 -2.34 3.30 -3.24
C ARG A 317 -1.03 3.30 -4.02
N PHE A 318 -0.65 2.13 -4.52
CA PHE A 318 0.49 1.93 -5.41
C PHE A 318 0.02 1.17 -6.64
N ASP A 319 0.23 1.75 -7.81
CA ASP A 319 -0.07 1.16 -9.10
C ASP A 319 1.24 0.89 -9.87
N VAL A 320 1.34 -0.31 -10.45
CA VAL A 320 2.44 -0.69 -11.36
C VAL A 320 1.84 -1.37 -12.59
N ASP A 321 2.13 -0.84 -13.77
CA ASP A 321 1.69 -1.44 -15.03
C ASP A 321 2.69 -2.44 -15.61
N GLN A 322 2.29 -3.15 -16.66
CA GLN A 322 3.10 -4.11 -17.41
C GLN A 322 4.42 -3.57 -18.01
N ARG A 323 4.64 -2.24 -18.00
CA ARG A 323 5.88 -1.59 -18.44
C ARG A 323 6.80 -1.29 -17.24
N GLY A 324 6.33 -1.54 -16.01
CA GLY A 324 6.92 -1.06 -14.78
C GLY A 324 6.71 0.43 -14.54
N ALA A 325 5.76 1.09 -15.23
CA ALA A 325 5.43 2.48 -14.94
C ALA A 325 4.56 2.58 -13.68
N THR A 326 4.72 3.66 -12.93
CA THR A 326 4.19 3.80 -11.57
C THR A 326 3.25 4.97 -11.42
N SER A 327 2.27 4.83 -10.53
CA SER A 327 1.44 5.92 -10.01
C SER A 327 1.04 5.59 -8.58
N GLU A 328 0.94 6.61 -7.75
CA GLU A 328 0.75 6.49 -6.31
C GLU A 328 -0.34 7.46 -5.88
N ALA A 329 -0.96 7.21 -4.72
CA ALA A 329 -1.83 8.19 -4.08
C ALA A 329 -1.94 7.91 -2.59
N LEU A 330 -2.15 8.95 -1.81
CA LEU A 330 -2.60 8.84 -0.42
C LEU A 330 -4.03 9.36 -0.35
N TRP A 331 -5.00 8.45 -0.18
CA TRP A 331 -6.41 8.81 -0.10
C TRP A 331 -6.87 9.70 -1.27
N ASP A 332 -7.11 10.99 -1.05
CA ASP A 332 -7.50 11.97 -2.07
C ASP A 332 -6.32 12.79 -2.65
N ASP A 333 -5.11 12.59 -2.12
CA ASP A 333 -3.89 13.25 -2.58
C ASP A 333 -3.15 12.39 -3.62
N SER A 334 -3.40 12.69 -4.89
CA SER A 334 -2.73 12.07 -6.04
C SER A 334 -1.35 12.65 -6.34
N HIS A 335 -0.83 13.58 -5.52
CA HIS A 335 0.53 14.13 -5.68
C HIS A 335 1.47 13.60 -4.58
N TRP A 336 0.99 12.67 -3.76
CA TRP A 336 1.82 12.00 -2.78
C TRP A 336 2.78 11.05 -3.50
N ASN A 337 4.05 11.46 -3.55
CA ASN A 337 5.11 10.79 -4.30
C ASN A 337 6.17 10.24 -3.34
N PRO A 338 5.93 9.07 -2.73
CA PRO A 338 6.88 8.45 -1.81
C PRO A 338 8.11 7.94 -2.56
N GLN A 339 9.22 7.74 -1.87
CA GLN A 339 10.32 6.95 -2.44
C GLN A 339 9.97 5.46 -2.40
N TRP A 340 10.09 4.76 -3.53
CA TRP A 340 9.94 3.31 -3.60
C TRP A 340 10.64 2.76 -4.84
N PHE A 341 10.88 1.46 -4.86
CA PHE A 341 11.71 0.80 -5.87
C PHE A 341 10.90 -0.27 -6.59
N VAL A 342 11.01 -0.30 -7.92
CA VAL A 342 10.30 -1.26 -8.76
C VAL A 342 11.30 -1.89 -9.73
N ALA A 343 11.29 -3.21 -9.84
CA ALA A 343 11.84 -3.94 -10.97
C ALA A 343 10.67 -4.57 -11.74
N ALA A 344 10.82 -4.66 -13.05
CA ALA A 344 9.84 -5.30 -13.91
C ALA A 344 10.57 -6.11 -14.97
N ASP A 345 10.01 -7.27 -15.27
CA ASP A 345 10.43 -8.14 -16.38
C ASP A 345 9.20 -8.45 -17.23
N ALA A 346 9.35 -8.53 -18.54
CA ALA A 346 8.22 -8.87 -19.40
C ALA A 346 8.63 -9.78 -20.55
N GLY A 347 7.98 -10.93 -20.59
CA GLY A 347 8.02 -11.88 -21.69
C GLY A 347 6.75 -11.84 -22.57
N PRO A 348 6.67 -12.77 -23.54
CA PRO A 348 5.52 -12.89 -24.44
C PRO A 348 4.25 -13.41 -23.74
N GLU A 349 4.40 -14.25 -22.72
CA GLU A 349 3.29 -14.89 -22.02
C GLU A 349 2.95 -14.19 -20.70
N HIS A 350 3.96 -13.64 -20.01
CA HIS A 350 3.84 -13.09 -18.66
C HIS A 350 4.62 -11.79 -18.52
N TRP A 351 4.17 -10.95 -17.61
CA TRP A 351 4.98 -9.87 -17.05
C TRP A 351 5.06 -10.01 -15.54
N ARG A 352 6.17 -9.55 -14.97
CA ARG A 352 6.50 -9.69 -13.56
C ARG A 352 6.94 -8.37 -12.99
N ILE A 353 6.68 -8.20 -11.70
CA ILE A 353 7.18 -7.07 -10.92
C ILE A 353 7.73 -7.53 -9.59
N GLU A 354 8.73 -6.81 -9.12
CA GLU A 354 9.19 -6.82 -7.74
C GLU A 354 9.27 -5.39 -7.24
N VAL A 355 8.80 -5.16 -6.02
CA VAL A 355 8.65 -3.84 -5.45
C VAL A 355 9.22 -3.85 -4.04
N ALA A 356 9.94 -2.80 -3.67
CA ALA A 356 10.29 -2.50 -2.29
C ALA A 356 9.81 -1.10 -1.91
N ILE A 357 8.90 -1.02 -0.95
CA ILE A 357 8.38 0.23 -0.39
C ILE A 357 9.03 0.40 0.99
N PRO A 358 9.86 1.44 1.22
CA PRO A 358 10.37 1.74 2.55
C PRO A 358 9.22 1.90 3.54
N LEU A 359 9.25 1.17 4.66
CA LEU A 359 8.21 1.22 5.68
C LEU A 359 8.11 2.60 6.32
N GLU A 360 9.20 3.37 6.34
CA GLU A 360 9.20 4.77 6.79
C GLU A 360 8.38 5.71 5.88
N GLU A 361 8.10 5.33 4.63
CA GLU A 361 7.15 6.06 3.78
C GLU A 361 5.71 5.83 4.22
N LEU A 362 5.40 4.69 4.87
CA LEU A 362 4.05 4.27 5.20
C LEU A 362 3.70 4.51 6.67
N THR A 363 4.64 4.27 7.58
CA THR A 363 4.39 4.25 9.02
C THR A 363 5.61 4.76 9.80
N PRO A 364 5.41 5.42 10.95
CA PRO A 364 6.51 5.83 11.82
C PRO A 364 7.30 4.65 12.40
N LYS A 365 6.72 3.44 12.44
CA LYS A 365 7.36 2.23 12.94
C LYS A 365 7.02 1.04 12.05
N PRO A 366 8.00 0.20 11.68
CA PRO A 366 7.76 -1.09 11.04
C PRO A 366 6.72 -1.93 11.79
N PRO A 367 5.85 -2.67 11.07
CA PRO A 367 4.92 -3.63 11.66
C PRO A 367 5.66 -4.62 12.55
N SER A 368 5.06 -4.88 13.71
CA SER A 368 5.49 -5.94 14.62
C SER A 368 4.72 -7.21 14.34
N ARG A 369 5.30 -8.34 14.75
CA ARG A 369 4.63 -9.65 14.73
C ARG A 369 3.21 -9.58 15.27
N GLY A 370 2.25 -10.00 14.46
CA GLY A 370 0.83 -10.04 14.79
C GLY A 370 0.05 -8.77 14.43
N ASP A 371 0.72 -7.69 14.02
CA ASP A 371 0.07 -6.49 13.49
C ASP A 371 -0.75 -6.87 12.24
N VAL A 372 -1.85 -6.12 12.03
CA VAL A 372 -2.77 -6.38 10.94
C VAL A 372 -3.10 -5.09 10.21
N TRP A 373 -2.86 -5.05 8.91
CA TRP A 373 -3.34 -4.01 8.02
C TRP A 373 -4.55 -4.50 7.23
N ALA A 374 -5.38 -3.58 6.75
CA ALA A 374 -6.36 -3.90 5.72
C ALA A 374 -5.74 -3.62 4.34
N ALA A 375 -5.99 -4.49 3.36
CA ALA A 375 -5.44 -4.29 2.02
C ALA A 375 -6.36 -4.75 0.90
N GLY A 376 -6.32 -4.02 -0.21
CA GLY A 376 -6.92 -4.40 -1.48
C GLY A 376 -5.84 -4.68 -2.51
N ILE A 377 -5.97 -5.77 -3.25
CA ILE A 377 -5.07 -6.10 -4.37
C ILE A 377 -5.94 -6.37 -5.59
N THR A 378 -5.69 -5.64 -6.67
CA THR A 378 -6.52 -5.68 -7.87
C THR A 378 -5.64 -5.62 -9.11
N ARG A 379 -5.99 -6.40 -10.13
CA ARG A 379 -5.49 -6.25 -11.49
C ARG A 379 -6.58 -5.63 -12.34
N VAL A 380 -6.21 -4.60 -13.10
CA VAL A 380 -7.10 -3.97 -14.09
C VAL A 380 -6.58 -4.27 -15.48
N ILE A 381 -7.39 -5.00 -16.25
CA ILE A 381 -7.15 -5.28 -17.67
C ILE A 381 -8.04 -4.31 -18.46
N PRO A 382 -7.47 -3.27 -19.10
CA PRO A 382 -8.25 -2.21 -19.74
C PRO A 382 -9.29 -2.75 -20.72
N ALA A 383 -10.54 -2.29 -20.56
CA ALA A 383 -11.69 -2.67 -21.38
C ALA A 383 -12.05 -4.17 -21.40
N GLU A 384 -11.41 -5.01 -20.57
CA GLU A 384 -11.63 -6.46 -20.56
C GLU A 384 -12.14 -6.95 -19.21
N ALA A 385 -11.37 -6.77 -18.13
CA ALA A 385 -11.69 -7.36 -16.84
C ALA A 385 -11.05 -6.62 -15.66
N ILE A 386 -11.65 -6.83 -14.48
CA ILE A 386 -11.05 -6.50 -13.19
C ILE A 386 -10.96 -7.79 -12.40
N GLN A 387 -9.75 -8.11 -11.93
CA GLN A 387 -9.49 -9.28 -11.09
C GLN A 387 -9.04 -8.80 -9.71
N GLY A 388 -9.47 -9.45 -8.64
CA GLY A 388 -9.17 -9.03 -7.27
C GLY A 388 -8.81 -10.19 -6.36
N TRP A 389 -8.07 -9.88 -5.30
CA TRP A 389 -7.90 -10.78 -4.16
C TRP A 389 -9.19 -10.89 -3.34
N THR A 390 -9.92 -9.78 -3.23
CA THR A 390 -11.22 -9.70 -2.55
C THR A 390 -12.29 -9.16 -3.49
N HIS A 391 -13.54 -9.50 -3.18
CA HIS A 391 -14.71 -9.20 -4.01
C HIS A 391 -15.80 -8.45 -3.24
N PRO A 392 -16.59 -7.59 -3.91
CA PRO A 392 -16.50 -7.23 -5.32
C PRO A 392 -15.25 -6.41 -5.65
N ALA A 393 -14.52 -6.80 -6.70
CA ALA A 393 -13.38 -6.03 -7.19
C ALA A 393 -13.87 -4.85 -8.05
N ARG A 394 -13.25 -3.68 -7.89
CA ARG A 394 -13.64 -2.43 -8.54
C ARG A 394 -12.41 -1.68 -9.04
N LEU A 395 -12.62 -0.78 -10.01
CA LEU A 395 -11.55 0.04 -10.57
C LEU A 395 -10.93 0.93 -9.48
N GLU A 396 -11.80 1.64 -8.77
CA GLU A 396 -11.42 2.33 -7.53
C GLU A 396 -11.70 1.39 -6.35
N PRO A 397 -10.68 1.07 -5.54
CA PRO A 397 -10.84 0.18 -4.40
C PRO A 397 -11.88 0.70 -3.41
N GLN A 398 -12.57 -0.23 -2.77
CA GLN A 398 -13.56 0.02 -1.74
C GLN A 398 -13.04 -0.55 -0.42
N GLY A 399 -12.83 0.29 0.58
CA GLY A 399 -12.16 -0.12 1.83
C GLY A 399 -12.88 -1.28 2.50
N GLU A 400 -14.21 -1.27 2.51
CA GLU A 400 -15.03 -2.31 3.13
C GLU A 400 -14.78 -3.72 2.56
N THR A 401 -14.33 -3.83 1.31
CA THR A 401 -14.01 -5.10 0.66
C THR A 401 -12.58 -5.58 0.92
N PHE A 402 -11.72 -4.78 1.55
CA PHE A 402 -10.31 -5.14 1.79
C PHE A 402 -10.16 -6.45 2.58
N GLY A 403 -9.17 -7.25 2.20
CA GLY A 403 -8.69 -8.37 3.00
C GLY A 403 -7.84 -7.89 4.18
N LEU A 404 -7.28 -8.83 4.93
CA LEU A 404 -6.41 -8.55 6.08
C LEU A 404 -4.98 -9.04 5.81
N VAL A 405 -3.99 -8.18 5.95
CA VAL A 405 -2.57 -8.55 5.89
C VAL A 405 -2.05 -8.68 7.31
N GLN A 406 -1.68 -9.89 7.71
CA GLN A 406 -1.11 -10.18 9.02
C GLN A 406 0.41 -10.34 8.93
N PHE A 407 1.15 -9.54 9.70
CA PHE A 407 2.60 -9.62 9.80
C PHE A 407 3.00 -10.73 10.79
N ASP A 408 3.98 -11.55 10.41
CA ASP A 408 4.30 -12.83 11.08
C ASP A 408 5.19 -12.77 12.32
#